data_AF-A0A2G2YNZ2-F1
#
_entry.id   AF-A0A2G2YNZ2-F1
#
_cell.length_a   1.000
_cell.length_b   1.000
_cell.length_c   1.000
_cell.angle_alpha   90.00
_cell.angle_beta   90.00
_cell.angle_gamma   90.00
#
_symmetry.space_group_name_H-M   'P 1'
#
loop_
_entity.id
_entity.type
_entity.pdbx_description
1 polymer ?
#
loop_
_entity_poly.entity_id
_entity_poly.type
_entity_poly.pdbx_seq_one_letter_code
_entity_poly.pdbx_strand_id
1 'polypeptide(L)'
;MMKLKNSITKIVYQKVKNVSKTVFSSSSISKEKVDCLVIGAGIVGITVAKELSVRHGIDVLVVDSASVFGTGTSSRNSEVIHAGIYYPPGSLKHAPV
;
A
#
# COMPACT_ATOMS: atom_id res chain seq x y z
N MET A 1 -8.32 -17.43 26.04
CA MET A 1 -7.96 -16.01 25.83
C MET A 1 -6.71 -15.95 24.95
N MET A 2 -6.91 -15.72 23.65
CA MET A 2 -5.87 -15.88 22.62
C MET A 2 -5.16 -14.54 22.41
N LYS A 3 -3.88 -14.45 22.79
CA LYS A 3 -3.06 -13.25 22.58
C LYS A 3 -2.67 -13.17 21.10
N LEU A 4 -3.39 -12.36 20.32
CA LEU A 4 -3.00 -11.95 18.97
C LEU A 4 -1.74 -11.07 19.04
N LYS A 5 -0.57 -11.69 19.08
CA LYS A 5 0.68 -11.09 18.61
C LYS A 5 0.72 -11.38 17.12
N ASN A 6 0.41 -10.41 16.25
CA ASN A 6 0.86 -10.40 14.86
C ASN A 6 0.62 -9.01 14.25
N SER A 7 1.74 -8.33 13.97
CA SER A 7 1.99 -7.43 12.85
C SER A 7 0.87 -6.53 12.36
N ILE A 8 0.29 -5.72 13.25
CA ILE A 8 -0.42 -4.52 12.79
C ILE A 8 0.54 -3.33 13.01
N THR A 9 1.04 -2.81 11.89
CA THR A 9 1.63 -1.47 11.69
C THR A 9 3.12 -1.28 12.01
N LYS A 10 3.99 -1.53 11.00
CA LYS A 10 5.14 -0.65 10.72
C LYS A 10 4.84 0.12 9.43
N ILE A 11 3.74 0.87 9.41
CA ILE A 11 3.49 1.85 8.35
C ILE A 11 4.41 3.03 8.65
N VAL A 12 5.59 3.02 8.04
CA VAL A 12 6.59 4.05 8.25
C VAL A 12 6.17 5.30 7.48
N TYR A 13 5.57 6.25 8.20
CA TYR A 13 5.40 7.63 7.72
C TYR A 13 6.74 8.38 7.82
N GLN A 14 7.67 8.14 6.90
CA GLN A 14 8.90 8.94 6.83
C GLN A 14 8.63 10.21 6.05
N LYS A 15 8.35 11.29 6.79
CA LYS A 15 8.45 12.65 6.24
C LYS A 15 9.93 12.89 5.94
N VAL A 16 10.35 12.74 4.68
CA VAL A 16 11.68 13.19 4.24
C VAL A 16 11.68 14.73 4.28
N LYS A 17 11.95 15.29 5.47
CA LYS A 17 12.23 16.71 5.65
C LYS A 17 13.68 16.93 5.20
N ASN A 18 13.86 17.70 4.14
CA ASN A 18 15.14 18.13 3.52
C ASN A 18 15.73 17.15 2.51
N VAL A 19 15.26 17.21 1.25
CA VAL A 19 16.10 16.90 0.09
C VAL A 19 16.87 18.17 -0.28
N SER A 20 17.92 18.48 0.49
CA SER A 20 18.94 19.43 0.05
C SER A 20 19.75 18.77 -1.07
N LYS A 21 19.89 19.46 -2.21
CA LYS A 21 20.62 19.02 -3.42
C LYS A 21 22.14 18.90 -3.21
N THR A 22 22.60 18.16 -2.20
CA THR A 22 24.02 18.07 -1.84
C THR A 22 24.44 16.60 -1.72
N VAL A 23 25.32 16.17 -2.64
CA VAL A 23 26.24 15.03 -2.59
C VAL A 23 25.81 13.85 -1.70
N PHE A 24 25.20 12.83 -2.30
CA PHE A 24 24.95 11.54 -1.64
C PHE A 24 26.29 10.83 -1.32
N SER A 25 26.79 11.00 -0.10
CA SER A 25 27.80 10.10 0.47
C SER A 25 27.10 8.80 0.90
N SER A 26 27.52 7.67 0.32
CA SER A 26 26.91 6.35 0.46
C SER A 26 27.02 5.71 1.84
N SER A 27 27.63 6.37 2.82
CA SER A 27 28.04 5.78 4.10
C SER A 27 27.00 5.84 5.23
N SER A 28 25.88 6.55 5.08
CA SER A 28 24.91 6.74 6.18
C SER A 28 23.44 6.71 5.75
N ILE A 29 23.07 5.82 4.83
CA ILE A 29 21.66 5.47 4.59
C ILE A 29 21.33 4.24 5.42
N SER A 30 20.41 4.39 6.38
CA SER A 30 19.82 3.26 7.09
C SER A 30 19.14 2.33 6.08
N LYS A 31 19.72 1.15 5.86
CA LYS A 31 19.14 0.12 5.00
C LYS A 31 18.10 -0.65 5.80
N GLU A 32 16.83 -0.39 5.56
CA GLU A 32 15.76 -1.26 6.03
C GLU A 32 15.64 -2.46 5.08
N LYS A 33 15.54 -3.66 5.64
CA LYS A 33 15.20 -4.88 4.88
C LYS A 33 13.75 -5.22 5.15
N VAL A 34 13.02 -5.54 4.08
CA VAL A 34 11.65 -6.04 4.13
C VAL A 34 11.50 -7.13 3.07
N ASP A 35 10.55 -8.03 3.29
CA ASP A 35 10.27 -9.12 2.35
C ASP A 35 9.51 -8.61 1.11
N CYS A 36 8.67 -7.58 1.29
CA CYS A 36 7.92 -6.96 0.20
C CYS A 36 7.85 -5.43 0.34
N LEU A 37 8.03 -4.72 -0.77
CA LEU A 37 7.81 -3.28 -0.88
C LEU A 37 6.61 -3.01 -1.80
N VAL A 38 5.59 -2.34 -1.28
CA VAL A 38 4.45 -1.85 -2.04
C VAL A 38 4.60 -0.34 -2.26
N ILE A 39 4.62 0.07 -3.53
CA ILE A 39 4.71 1.48 -3.92
C ILE A 39 3.31 1.99 -4.27
N GLY A 40 2.84 2.97 -3.50
CA GLY A 40 1.53 3.59 -3.62
C GLY A 40 0.57 3.13 -2.50
N ALA A 41 0.18 4.06 -1.62
CA ALA A 41 -0.79 3.88 -0.55
C ALA A 41 -2.21 4.31 -0.98
N GLY A 42 -2.56 4.01 -2.24
CA GLY A 42 -3.95 4.01 -2.69
C GLY A 42 -4.71 2.76 -2.25
N ILE A 43 -6.01 2.69 -2.50
CA ILE A 43 -6.85 1.57 -2.04
C ILE A 43 -6.37 0.21 -2.52
N VAL A 44 -5.86 0.12 -3.76
CA VAL A 44 -5.31 -1.12 -4.32
C VAL A 44 -4.03 -1.54 -3.58
N GLY A 45 -3.08 -0.62 -3.42
CA GLY A 45 -1.80 -0.90 -2.74
C GLY A 45 -2.00 -1.31 -1.28
N ILE A 46 -2.87 -0.62 -0.55
CA ILE A 46 -3.21 -0.99 0.83
C ILE A 46 -3.89 -2.36 0.89
N THR A 47 -4.76 -2.69 -0.06
CA THR A 47 -5.41 -4.01 -0.10
C THR A 47 -4.39 -5.12 -0.35
N VAL A 48 -3.44 -4.92 -1.27
CA VAL A 48 -2.33 -5.87 -1.51
C VAL A 48 -1.47 -6.03 -0.26
N ALA A 49 -1.05 -4.93 0.36
CA ALA A 49 -0.24 -4.97 1.57
C ALA A 49 -0.95 -5.69 2.73
N LYS A 50 -2.25 -5.40 2.91
CA LYS A 50 -3.10 -6.06 3.90
C LYS A 50 -3.23 -7.56 3.64
N GLU A 51 -3.39 -7.98 2.38
CA GLU A 51 -3.47 -9.39 2.03
C GLU A 51 -2.17 -10.14 2.34
N LEU A 52 -1.04 -9.61 1.86
CA LEU A 52 0.29 -10.19 2.07
C LEU A 52 0.64 -10.25 3.58
N SER A 53 0.34 -9.19 4.32
CA SER A 53 0.66 -9.14 5.75
C SER A 53 -0.28 -10.01 6.59
N VAL A 54 -1.60 -9.87 6.42
CA VAL A 54 -2.58 -10.53 7.30
C VAL A 54 -2.78 -12.00 6.93
N ARG A 55 -2.86 -12.34 5.64
CA ARG A 55 -3.13 -13.72 5.22
C ARG A 55 -1.86 -14.55 5.03
N HIS A 56 -0.76 -13.92 4.65
CA HIS A 56 0.50 -14.62 4.36
C HIS A 56 1.62 -14.35 5.37
N GLY A 57 1.41 -13.45 6.34
CA GLY A 57 2.42 -13.18 7.38
C GLY A 57 3.69 -12.51 6.87
N ILE A 58 3.64 -11.91 5.68
CA ILE A 58 4.79 -11.28 5.02
C ILE A 58 5.07 -9.92 5.65
N ASP A 59 6.35 -9.58 5.87
CA ASP A 59 6.73 -8.22 6.25
C ASP A 59 6.67 -7.29 5.03
N VAL A 60 5.73 -6.33 5.08
CA VAL A 60 5.43 -5.44 3.97
C VAL A 60 5.69 -3.99 4.36
N LEU A 61 6.57 -3.32 3.62
CA LEU A 61 6.69 -1.86 3.67
C LEU A 61 5.81 -1.24 2.59
N VAL A 62 4.95 -0.30 2.98
CA VAL A 62 4.21 0.54 2.03
C VAL A 62 4.84 1.92 2.00
N VAL A 63 5.12 2.42 0.80
CA VAL A 63 5.62 3.79 0.59
C VAL A 63 4.69 4.57 -0.32
N ASP A 64 4.48 5.85 -0.04
CA ASP A 64 3.77 6.77 -0.91
C ASP A 64 4.53 8.09 -0.97
N SER A 65 4.44 8.77 -2.11
CA SER A 65 4.97 10.11 -2.30
C SER A 65 4.16 11.19 -1.55
N ALA A 66 2.88 10.94 -1.31
CA ALA A 66 1.97 11.87 -0.67
C ALA A 66 2.09 11.85 0.85
N SER A 67 1.68 12.97 1.48
CA SER A 67 1.71 13.17 2.94
C SER A 67 0.48 12.64 3.69
N VAL A 68 -0.49 12.06 2.99
CA VAL A 68 -1.56 11.21 3.55
C VAL A 68 -1.89 10.10 2.54
N PHE A 69 -2.36 8.95 3.01
CA PHE A 69 -2.79 7.85 2.14
C PHE A 69 -4.02 8.20 1.32
N GLY A 70 -4.20 7.48 0.20
CA GLY A 70 -5.40 7.58 -0.62
C GLY A 70 -5.63 8.91 -1.34
N THR A 71 -4.67 9.85 -1.29
CA THR A 71 -4.83 11.23 -1.83
C THR A 71 -4.84 11.32 -3.36
N GLY A 72 -4.43 10.26 -4.06
CA GLY A 72 -4.50 10.14 -5.51
C GLY A 72 -5.90 9.80 -6.02
N THR A 73 -6.01 8.95 -7.04
CA THR A 73 -7.31 8.54 -7.63
C THR A 73 -8.27 7.91 -6.61
N SER A 74 -7.75 7.30 -5.55
CA SER A 74 -8.58 6.68 -4.49
C SER A 74 -9.48 7.66 -3.74
N SER A 75 -9.18 8.97 -3.72
CA SER A 75 -10.06 10.01 -3.16
C SER A 75 -10.80 10.82 -4.23
N ARG A 76 -10.65 10.45 -5.51
CA ARG A 76 -11.16 11.19 -6.67
C ARG A 76 -11.91 10.24 -7.59
N ASN A 77 -12.91 9.58 -7.04
CA ASN A 77 -13.84 8.71 -7.74
C ASN A 77 -15.27 9.02 -7.26
N SER A 78 -16.27 8.37 -7.85
CA SER A 78 -17.67 8.59 -7.52
C SER A 78 -18.12 7.95 -6.20
N GLU A 79 -17.24 7.18 -5.54
CA GLU A 79 -17.54 6.41 -4.33
C GLU A 79 -18.67 5.36 -4.54
N VAL A 80 -18.96 5.03 -5.80
CA VAL A 80 -19.95 4.02 -6.20
C VAL A 80 -19.32 2.65 -6.30
N ILE A 81 -19.91 1.66 -5.62
CA ILE A 81 -19.57 0.25 -5.79
C ILE A 81 -20.42 -0.31 -6.95
N HIS A 82 -19.82 -0.41 -8.13
CA HIS A 82 -20.50 -0.89 -9.32
C HIS A 82 -20.67 -2.42 -9.30
N ALA A 83 -21.87 -2.92 -9.58
CA ALA A 83 -22.19 -4.36 -9.55
C ALA A 83 -21.46 -5.21 -10.60
N GLY A 84 -20.97 -4.59 -11.67
CA GLY A 84 -20.12 -5.23 -12.67
C GLY A 84 -20.86 -5.75 -13.92
N ILE A 85 -22.15 -5.43 -14.07
CA ILE A 85 -23.03 -5.98 -15.13
C ILE A 85 -22.59 -5.65 -16.57
N TYR A 86 -21.87 -4.54 -16.78
CA TYR A 86 -21.48 -4.07 -18.11
C TYR A 86 -20.05 -4.47 -18.53
N TYR A 87 -19.28 -5.14 -17.67
CA TYR A 87 -17.95 -5.61 -18.07
C TYR A 87 -18.07 -6.79 -19.05
N PRO A 88 -17.09 -6.99 -19.95
CA PRO A 88 -17.09 -8.14 -20.86
C PRO A 88 -17.27 -9.48 -20.11
N PRO A 89 -18.14 -10.38 -20.60
CA PRO A 89 -18.31 -11.70 -20.02
C PRO A 89 -16.98 -12.46 -19.90
N GLY A 90 -16.80 -13.18 -18.79
CA GLY A 90 -15.56 -13.91 -18.49
C GLY A 90 -14.42 -13.06 -17.93
N SER A 91 -14.56 -11.72 -17.85
CA SER A 91 -13.59 -10.89 -17.14
C SER A 91 -13.73 -11.02 -15.62
N LEU A 92 -12.63 -10.79 -14.88
CA LEU A 92 -12.64 -10.78 -13.41
C LEU A 92 -13.54 -9.69 -12.79
N LYS A 93 -14.05 -8.76 -13.60
CA LYS A 93 -14.91 -7.66 -13.17
C LYS A 93 -16.38 -7.87 -13.51
N HIS A 94 -16.71 -8.86 -14.34
CA HIS A 94 -18.07 -9.18 -14.70
C HIS A 94 -18.76 -9.91 -13.56
N ALA A 95 -19.99 -9.50 -13.22
CA ALA A 95 -20.80 -10.22 -12.24
C ALA A 95 -21.17 -11.60 -12.80
N PRO A 96 -21.07 -12.68 -12.02
CA PRO A 96 -21.70 -13.93 -12.39
C PRO A 96 -23.22 -13.70 -12.50
N VAL A 97 -23.77 -13.95 -13.69
CA VAL A 97 -25.23 -14.02 -13.91
C VAL A 97 -25.71 -15.45 -13.73
#